data_AF-A0A8T0BWH1-F1
#
_entry.id   AF-A0A8T0BWH1-F1
#
_cell.length_a   1.000
_cell.length_b   1.000
_cell.length_c   1.000
_cell.angle_alpha   90.00
_cell.angle_beta   90.00
_cell.angle_gamma   90.00
#
_symmetry.space_group_name_H-M   'P 1'
#
loop_
_entity.id
_entity.type
_entity.pdbx_description
1 polymer ?
#
loop_
_entity_poly.entity_id
_entity_poly.type
_entity_poly.pdbx_seq_one_letter_code
_entity_poly.pdbx_strand_id
1 'polypeptide(L)'
;DTDPEDHSTRGVKIGVLTVVEDDVGTPVLLATVINRAIILEQAIVLQDIPDLPETFAFLFSLLYALNMEYPKELKYTFEFIQKIFMDLGGTCSARVRSLKL
;
A
#
# COMPACT_ATOMS: atom_id res chain seq x y z
N ASP A 1 -4.89 30.20 4.49
CA ASP A 1 -5.54 29.15 3.71
C ASP A 1 -5.16 27.80 4.28
N THR A 2 -6.10 27.17 4.97
CA THR A 2 -5.92 25.82 5.50
C THR A 2 -6.57 24.87 4.51
N ASP A 3 -5.75 24.10 3.81
CA ASP A 3 -6.19 23.07 2.89
C ASP A 3 -6.86 21.94 3.71
N PRO A 4 -8.14 21.60 3.49
CA PRO A 4 -8.87 20.63 4.31
C PRO A 4 -8.37 19.17 4.16
N GLU A 5 -7.38 18.90 3.31
CA GLU A 5 -6.85 17.56 3.06
C GLU A 5 -5.75 17.11 4.06
N ASP A 6 -5.26 18.03 4.89
CA ASP A 6 -4.02 17.86 5.67
C ASP A 6 -4.18 17.08 7.01
N HIS A 7 -5.32 16.42 7.22
CA HIS A 7 -5.61 15.68 8.46
C HIS A 7 -5.73 14.15 8.29
N SER A 8 -6.01 13.66 7.08
CA SER A 8 -6.24 12.21 6.87
C SER A 8 -4.96 11.37 6.83
N THR A 9 -3.82 11.96 6.50
CA THR A 9 -2.54 11.23 6.37
C THR A 9 -1.70 11.26 7.64
N ARG A 10 -2.11 12.06 8.64
CA ARG A 10 -1.33 12.30 9.84
C ARG A 10 -1.18 11.00 10.64
N GLY A 11 0.07 10.58 10.85
CA GLY A 11 0.42 9.34 11.53
C GLY A 11 0.56 8.11 10.62
N VAL A 12 0.19 8.20 9.34
CA VAL A 12 0.39 7.12 8.36
C VAL A 12 1.74 7.30 7.68
N LYS A 13 2.72 6.46 8.03
CA LYS A 13 4.05 6.51 7.39
C LYS A 13 4.00 5.96 5.97
N ILE A 14 3.39 4.80 5.76
CA ILE A 14 3.25 4.14 4.45
C ILE A 14 1.85 3.52 4.43
N GLY A 15 1.07 3.79 3.39
CA GLY A 15 -0.29 3.24 3.31
C GLY A 15 -0.98 3.45 1.97
N VAL A 16 -2.09 2.73 1.80
CA VAL A 16 -3.03 2.92 0.69
C VAL A 16 -4.29 3.56 1.25
N LEU A 17 -4.64 4.73 0.73
CA LEU A 17 -5.90 5.41 1.02
C LEU A 17 -6.94 4.99 -0.01
N THR A 18 -8.11 4.56 0.44
CA THR A 18 -9.25 4.27 -0.42
C THR A 18 -10.40 5.17 -0.01
N VAL A 19 -10.83 6.03 -0.92
CA VAL A 19 -12.01 6.88 -0.75
C VAL A 19 -13.20 6.12 -1.30
N VAL A 20 -14.24 5.96 -0.47
CA VAL A 20 -15.47 5.27 -0.84
C VAL A 20 -16.66 6.22 -0.73
N GLU A 21 -17.71 5.93 -1.49
CA GLU A 21 -18.99 6.64 -1.37
C GLU A 21 -19.65 6.28 -0.04
N ASP A 22 -19.94 7.30 0.77
CA ASP A 22 -20.55 7.12 2.09
C ASP A 22 -22.08 7.04 1.95
N ASP A 23 -22.58 5.83 1.68
CA ASP A 23 -24.00 5.53 1.70
C ASP A 23 -24.42 4.92 3.05
N VAL A 24 -25.44 5.50 3.66
CA VAL A 24 -25.87 5.15 5.02
C VAL A 24 -26.38 3.72 5.07
N GLY A 25 -25.61 2.85 5.72
CA GLY A 25 -25.96 1.44 5.92
C GLY A 25 -25.30 0.47 4.94
N THR A 26 -24.54 0.97 3.97
CA THR A 26 -23.76 0.12 3.06
C THR A 26 -22.47 -0.36 3.76
N PRO A 27 -22.24 -1.68 3.89
CA PRO A 27 -20.98 -2.20 4.40
C PRO A 27 -19.82 -1.73 3.52
N VAL A 28 -18.67 -1.40 4.12
CA VAL A 28 -17.47 -0.94 3.39
C VAL A 28 -17.06 -1.89 2.24
N LEU A 29 -17.34 -3.19 2.38
CA LEU A 29 -17.07 -4.20 1.35
C LEU A 29 -17.93 -4.06 0.09
N LEU A 30 -19.07 -3.38 0.19
CA LEU A 30 -20.03 -3.14 -0.89
C LEU A 30 -20.03 -1.68 -1.37
N ALA A 31 -19.23 -0.82 -0.74
CA ALA A 31 -19.16 0.59 -1.08
C ALA A 31 -18.46 0.81 -2.43
N THR A 32 -18.97 1.77 -3.20
CA THR A 32 -18.33 2.20 -4.44
C THR A 32 -17.02 2.90 -4.12
N VAL A 33 -15.91 2.38 -4.63
CA VAL A 33 -14.60 3.06 -4.50
C VAL A 33 -14.56 4.23 -5.47
N ILE A 34 -14.40 5.44 -4.93
CA ILE A 34 -14.32 6.70 -5.67
C ILE A 34 -12.88 6.96 -6.08
N ASN A 35 -11.92 6.78 -5.17
CA ASN A 35 -10.52 7.08 -5.41
C ASN A 35 -9.58 6.17 -4.61
N ARG A 36 -8.35 6.01 -5.11
CA ARG A 36 -7.24 5.36 -4.42
C ARG A 36 -5.99 6.21 -4.52
N ALA A 37 -5.26 6.29 -3.41
CA ALA A 37 -4.02 7.03 -3.31
C ALA A 37 -2.97 6.29 -2.48
N ILE A 38 -1.70 6.62 -2.73
CA ILE A 38 -0.55 6.10 -1.98
C ILE A 38 -0.03 7.21 -1.08
N ILE A 39 0.14 6.86 0.20
CA ILE A 39 0.73 7.74 1.22
C ILE A 39 2.13 7.24 1.54
N LEU A 40 3.13 8.13 1.45
CA LEU A 40 4.49 7.92 1.92
C LEU A 40 4.92 9.10 2.78
N GLU A 41 5.52 8.85 3.94
CA GLU A 41 5.97 9.85 4.92
C GLU A 41 4.89 10.92 5.18
N GLN A 42 3.63 10.48 5.36
CA GLN A 42 2.46 11.32 5.61
C GLN A 42 2.01 12.22 4.44
N ALA A 43 2.58 12.06 3.25
CA ALA A 43 2.19 12.79 2.05
C ALA A 43 1.54 11.85 1.03
N ILE A 44 0.50 12.34 0.35
CA ILE A 44 -0.05 11.66 -0.83
C ILE A 44 0.95 11.86 -1.98
N VAL A 45 1.50 10.76 -2.50
CA VAL A 45 2.50 10.79 -3.57
C VAL A 45 1.96 10.36 -4.93
N LEU A 46 0.86 9.62 -4.94
CA LEU A 46 0.15 9.18 -6.14
C LEU A 46 -1.33 9.02 -5.82
N GLN A 47 -2.20 9.37 -6.76
CA GLN A 47 -3.65 9.35 -6.62
C GLN A 47 -4.32 8.92 -7.94
N ASP A 48 -5.65 8.76 -7.92
CA ASP A 48 -6.47 8.43 -9.08
C ASP A 48 -6.09 7.08 -9.72
N ILE A 49 -5.71 6.12 -8.87
CA ILE A 49 -5.25 4.80 -9.30
C ILE A 49 -6.46 3.87 -9.53
N PRO A 50 -6.57 3.23 -10.71
CA PRO A 50 -7.82 2.63 -11.17
C PRO A 50 -8.20 1.38 -10.37
N ASP A 51 -7.24 0.57 -9.92
CA ASP A 51 -7.50 -0.64 -9.15
C ASP A 51 -6.50 -0.91 -8.03
N LEU A 52 -6.90 -1.81 -7.13
CA LEU A 52 -6.12 -2.17 -5.95
C LEU A 52 -4.81 -2.89 -6.32
N PRO A 53 -4.79 -3.90 -7.23
CA PRO A 53 -3.54 -4.48 -7.72
C PRO A 53 -2.53 -3.45 -8.23
N GLU A 54 -2.95 -2.50 -9.06
CA GLU A 54 -2.09 -1.45 -9.60
C GLU A 54 -1.60 -0.50 -8.49
N THR A 55 -2.47 -0.17 -7.53
CA THR A 55 -2.10 0.63 -6.36
C THR A 55 -1.01 -0.05 -5.53
N PHE A 56 -1.12 -1.37 -5.33
CA PHE A 56 -0.07 -2.14 -4.67
C PHE A 56 1.21 -2.16 -5.50
N ALA A 57 1.13 -2.44 -6.80
CA ALA A 57 2.30 -2.44 -7.67
C ALA A 57 3.07 -1.11 -7.57
N PHE A 58 2.38 0.03 -7.69
CA PHE A 58 2.98 1.34 -7.51
C PHE A 58 3.58 1.54 -6.12
N LEU A 59 2.91 1.10 -5.05
CA LEU A 59 3.46 1.19 -3.69
C LEU A 59 4.80 0.46 -3.60
N PHE A 60 4.89 -0.79 -4.10
CA PHE A 60 6.13 -1.55 -4.10
C PHE A 60 7.21 -0.91 -4.97
N SER A 61 6.84 -0.46 -6.18
CA SER A 61 7.74 0.21 -7.10
C SER A 61 8.31 1.50 -6.51
N LEU A 62 7.49 2.32 -5.83
CA LEU A 62 7.93 3.55 -5.18
C LEU A 62 8.85 3.28 -4.00
N LEU A 63 8.49 2.33 -3.13
CA LEU A 63 9.35 1.95 -2.00
C LEU A 63 10.73 1.48 -2.48
N TYR A 64 10.76 0.71 -3.57
CA TYR A 64 12.01 0.26 -4.19
C TYR A 64 12.78 1.41 -4.86
N ALA A 65 12.13 2.20 -5.71
CA ALA A 65 12.75 3.30 -6.46
C ALA A 65 13.31 4.41 -5.54
N LEU A 66 12.63 4.66 -4.42
CA LEU A 66 13.04 5.64 -3.41
C LEU A 66 13.96 5.05 -2.34
N ASN A 67 14.30 3.75 -2.42
CA ASN A 67 15.12 3.03 -1.45
C ASN A 67 14.61 3.23 0.01
N MET A 68 13.30 3.21 0.19
CA MET A 68 12.66 3.39 1.49
C MET A 68 12.73 2.11 2.32
N GLU A 69 12.86 2.27 3.64
CA GLU A 69 12.75 1.14 4.55
C GLU A 69 11.31 0.62 4.60
N TYR A 70 11.18 -0.68 4.38
CA TYR A 70 9.90 -1.37 4.49
C TYR A 70 9.38 -1.38 5.95
N PRO A 71 8.07 -1.16 6.15
CA PRO A 71 7.42 -1.32 7.45
C PRO A 71 7.73 -2.69 8.06
N LYS A 72 8.15 -2.70 9.33
CA LYS A 72 8.57 -3.93 10.01
C LYS A 72 7.42 -4.93 10.14
N GLU A 73 6.18 -4.47 10.25
CA GLU A 73 5.01 -5.36 10.31
C GLU A 73 4.83 -6.19 9.03
N LEU A 74 5.27 -5.64 7.88
CA LEU A 74 5.07 -6.20 6.55
C LEU A 74 6.34 -6.84 5.97
N LYS A 75 7.40 -6.95 6.76
CA LYS A 75 8.72 -7.46 6.34
C LYS A 75 8.64 -8.75 5.51
N TYR A 76 7.78 -9.70 5.88
CA TYR A 76 7.67 -10.98 5.18
C TYR A 76 6.89 -10.88 3.86
N THR A 77 5.91 -9.97 3.77
CA THR A 77 5.19 -9.67 2.53
C THR A 77 6.15 -9.05 1.53
N PHE A 78 6.98 -8.09 1.97
CA PHE A 78 8.02 -7.49 1.15
C PHE A 78 9.08 -8.51 0.72
N GLU A 79 9.56 -9.35 1.65
CA GLU A 79 10.52 -10.42 1.34
C GLU A 79 9.96 -11.39 0.28
N PHE A 80 8.69 -11.78 0.40
CA PHE A 80 8.03 -12.65 -0.58
C PHE A 80 7.98 -11.99 -1.95
N ILE A 81 7.57 -10.72 -2.02
CA ILE A 81 7.42 -10.03 -3.31
C ILE A 81 8.78 -9.79 -3.97
N GLN A 82 9.77 -9.36 -3.19
CA GLN A 82 11.14 -9.19 -3.67
C GLN A 82 11.73 -10.48 -4.23
N LYS A 83 11.58 -11.61 -3.53
CA LYS A 83 12.21 -12.87 -3.93
C LYS A 83 11.43 -13.67 -4.97
N ILE A 84 10.10 -13.63 -4.93
CA ILE A 84 9.25 -14.46 -5.78
C ILE A 84 8.81 -13.72 -7.05
N PHE A 85 8.43 -12.45 -6.94
CA PHE A 85 7.95 -11.70 -8.11
C PHE A 85 9.04 -10.89 -8.80
N MET A 86 10.02 -10.36 -8.05
CA MET A 86 11.07 -9.51 -8.61
C MET A 86 12.41 -10.25 -8.84
N ASP A 87 12.50 -11.53 -8.48
CA ASP A 87 13.73 -12.35 -8.50
C ASP A 87 14.94 -11.63 -7.85
N LEU A 88 14.65 -10.79 -6.85
CA LEU A 88 15.63 -9.93 -6.19
C LEU A 88 16.19 -10.66 -4.96
N GLY A 89 17.15 -11.55 -5.23
CA GLY A 89 17.95 -12.23 -4.21
C GLY A 89 17.53 -13.68 -3.95
N GLY A 90 18.51 -14.49 -3.55
CA GLY A 90 18.36 -15.94 -3.38
C GLY A 90 17.42 -16.38 -2.25
N THR A 91 17.75 -17.48 -1.58
CA THR A 91 16.79 -18.26 -0.76
C THR A 91 15.90 -17.46 0.22
N CYS A 92 14.58 -17.68 0.17
CA CYS A 92 13.59 -17.10 1.10
C CYS A 92 13.84 -17.50 2.57
N SER A 93 13.47 -16.64 3.53
CA SER A 93 13.50 -16.99 4.95
C SER A 93 12.61 -18.20 5.24
N ALA A 94 12.94 -18.95 6.29
CA ALA A 94 12.20 -20.16 6.66
C ALA A 94 10.69 -19.88 6.87
N ARG A 95 10.35 -18.68 7.33
CA ARG A 95 8.96 -18.24 7.54
C ARG A 95 8.20 -18.05 6.23
N VAL A 96 8.84 -17.48 5.21
CA VAL A 96 8.23 -17.35 3.87
C VAL A 96 8.10 -18.73 3.21
N ARG A 97 9.08 -19.61 3.40
CA ARG A 97 9.02 -20.99 2.89
C ARG A 97 7.98 -21.87 3.55
N SER A 98 7.59 -21.55 4.78
CA SER A 98 6.51 -22.24 5.50
C SER A 98 5.10 -21.78 5.11
N LEU A 99 4.97 -20.72 4.31
CA LEU A 99 3.68 -20.32 3.75
C LEU A 99 3.26 -21.37 2.72
N LYS A 100 2.16 -22.05 3.01
CA LYS A 100 1.54 -23.03 2.13
C LYS A 100 0.42 -22.31 1.39
N LEU A 101 0.55 -22.16 0.08
CA LEU A 101 -0.51 -21.71 -0.81
C LEU A 101 -1.57 -22.80 -0.96
#